data_AF-A0A7S2JC86-F1
#
_entry.id   AF-A0A7S2JC86-F1
#
_cell.length_a   1.000
_cell.length_b   1.000
_cell.length_c   1.000
_cell.angle_alpha   90.00
_cell.angle_beta   90.00
_cell.angle_gamma   90.00
#
_symmetry.space_group_name_H-M   'P 1'
#
loop_
_entity.id
_entity.type
_entity.pdbx_description
1 polymer ?
#
loop_
_entity_poly.entity_id
_entity_poly.type
_entity_poly.pdbx_seq_one_letter_code
_entity_poly.pdbx_strand_id
1 'polypeptide(L)'
;DLPSLKRLLTRKYGNLHIAWKNLLDADGNGRISFAEFCNAMHEVGFRGHFSNLWKEMDKDESGFITLDELDAQVNEILVSFDALVQEKFGNYAAAWKGF
;
A
#
# COMPACT_ATOMS: atom_id res chain seq x y z
N ASP A 1 -7.44 -4.00 -14.26
CA ASP A 1 -7.58 -5.01 -13.21
C ASP A 1 -6.43 -4.90 -12.21
N LEU A 2 -6.67 -5.36 -10.99
CA LEU A 2 -5.71 -5.31 -9.88
C LEU A 2 -4.40 -6.06 -10.18
N PRO A 3 -4.38 -7.26 -10.80
CA PRO A 3 -3.14 -7.93 -11.16
C PRO A 3 -2.24 -7.10 -12.10
N SER A 4 -2.82 -6.42 -13.07
CA SER A 4 -2.08 -5.56 -14.00
C SER A 4 -1.52 -4.31 -13.30
N LEU A 5 -2.27 -3.73 -12.36
CA LEU A 5 -1.75 -2.66 -11.51
C LEU A 5 -0.57 -3.14 -10.66
N LYS A 6 -0.69 -4.28 -9.96
CA LYS A 6 0.41 -4.83 -9.14
C LYS A 6 1.69 -5.02 -9.93
N ARG A 7 1.61 -5.61 -11.14
CA ARG A 7 2.77 -5.78 -12.03
C ARG A 7 3.41 -4.44 -12.40
N LEU A 8 2.59 -3.43 -12.66
CA LEU A 8 3.06 -2.09 -13.03
C LEU A 8 3.79 -1.40 -11.87
N LEU A 9 3.23 -1.47 -10.67
CA LEU A 9 3.82 -0.93 -9.44
C LEU A 9 5.14 -1.64 -9.11
N THR A 10 5.16 -2.98 -9.11
CA THR A 10 6.37 -3.77 -8.88
C THR A 10 7.46 -3.45 -9.91
N ARG A 11 7.10 -3.25 -11.18
CA ARG A 11 8.08 -2.88 -12.22
C ARG A 11 8.69 -1.49 -12.00
N LYS A 12 7.91 -0.51 -11.53
CA LYS A 12 8.38 0.88 -11.34
C LYS A 12 9.13 1.07 -10.01
N TYR A 13 8.70 0.41 -8.94
CA TYR A 13 9.20 0.64 -7.57
C TYR A 13 9.93 -0.56 -6.96
N GLY A 14 10.03 -1.69 -7.67
CA GLY A 14 10.69 -2.92 -7.21
C GLY A 14 9.81 -3.82 -6.35
N ASN A 15 9.01 -3.26 -5.43
CA ASN A 15 8.01 -4.00 -4.67
C ASN A 15 6.80 -3.13 -4.30
N LEU A 16 5.72 -3.79 -3.87
CA LEU A 16 4.44 -3.14 -3.57
C LEU A 16 4.48 -2.26 -2.32
N HIS A 17 5.29 -2.60 -1.31
CA HIS A 17 5.41 -1.76 -0.12
C HIS A 17 6.05 -0.40 -0.44
N ILE A 18 7.10 -0.37 -1.28
CA ILE A 18 7.72 0.87 -1.74
C ILE A 18 6.73 1.67 -2.60
N ALA A 19 6.01 1.00 -3.51
CA ALA A 19 4.98 1.66 -4.31
C ALA A 19 3.86 2.25 -3.45
N TRP A 20 3.46 1.54 -2.39
CA TRP A 20 2.49 2.02 -1.41
C TRP A 20 2.98 3.32 -0.79
N LYS A 21 4.14 3.29 -0.13
CA LYS A 21 4.66 4.44 0.64
C LYS A 21 5.02 5.66 -0.21
N ASN A 22 5.52 5.46 -1.43
CA ASN A 22 6.07 6.56 -2.22
C ASN A 22 5.12 7.13 -3.26
N LEU A 23 4.04 6.43 -3.59
CA LEU A 23 3.10 6.84 -4.64
C LEU A 23 1.66 6.85 -4.17
N LEU A 24 1.21 5.76 -3.55
CA LEU A 24 -0.21 5.56 -3.27
C LEU A 24 -0.64 6.26 -1.97
N ASP A 25 0.10 6.07 -0.90
CA ASP A 25 -0.10 6.62 0.46
C ASP A 25 0.88 7.77 0.68
N ALA A 26 0.82 8.78 -0.20
CA ALA A 26 1.81 9.86 -0.26
C ALA A 26 1.78 10.78 0.97
N ASP A 27 0.63 10.91 1.63
CA ASP A 27 0.47 11.65 2.88
C ASP A 27 0.78 10.79 4.13
N GLY A 28 0.92 9.47 3.95
CA GLY A 28 1.30 8.53 4.99
C GLY A 28 0.19 8.23 6.01
N ASN A 29 -1.07 8.50 5.69
CA ASN A 29 -2.19 8.27 6.59
C ASN A 29 -2.64 6.79 6.65
N GLY A 30 -2.05 5.92 5.83
CA GLY A 30 -2.30 4.47 5.80
C GLY A 30 -3.48 4.03 4.94
N ARG A 31 -4.06 4.94 4.16
CA ARG A 31 -5.17 4.69 3.24
C ARG A 31 -5.09 5.61 2.03
N ILE A 32 -5.77 5.26 0.96
CA ILE A 32 -5.76 6.02 -0.29
C ILE A 32 -7.17 6.51 -0.56
N SER A 33 -7.35 7.81 -0.71
CA SER A 33 -8.60 8.41 -1.21
C SER A 33 -8.72 8.24 -2.73
N PHE A 34 -9.94 8.39 -3.25
CA PHE A 34 -10.16 8.31 -4.70
C PHE A 34 -9.33 9.33 -5.50
N ALA A 35 -9.09 10.52 -4.93
CA ALA A 35 -8.28 11.56 -5.55
C ALA A 35 -6.81 11.15 -5.65
N GLU A 36 -6.24 10.63 -4.56
CA GLU A 36 -4.86 10.11 -4.52
C GLU A 36 -4.69 8.93 -5.48
N PHE A 37 -5.66 8.02 -5.51
CA PHE A 37 -5.67 6.92 -6.45
C PHE A 37 -5.65 7.40 -7.91
N CYS A 38 -6.51 8.36 -8.29
CA CYS A 38 -6.51 8.90 -9.65
C CYS A 38 -5.14 9.51 -10.02
N ASN A 39 -4.56 10.30 -9.13
CA ASN A 39 -3.24 10.91 -9.33
C ASN A 39 -2.17 9.84 -9.50
N ALA A 40 -2.15 8.81 -8.64
CA ALA A 40 -1.22 7.71 -8.72
C ALA A 40 -1.34 6.90 -10.01
N MET A 41 -2.58 6.63 -10.46
CA MET A 41 -2.83 5.91 -11.72
C MET A 41 -2.30 6.69 -12.93
N HIS A 42 -2.44 8.02 -12.93
CA HIS A 42 -1.86 8.87 -13.96
C HIS A 42 -0.33 8.84 -13.94
N GLU A 43 0.30 8.95 -12.77
CA GLU A 43 1.76 8.99 -12.63
C GLU A 43 2.43 7.66 -12.97
N VAL A 44 1.77 6.54 -12.69
CA VAL A 44 2.28 5.21 -13.05
C VAL A 44 1.98 4.84 -14.51
N GLY A 45 1.19 5.67 -15.22
CA GLY A 45 0.80 5.44 -16.61
C GLY A 45 -0.17 4.28 -16.79
N PHE A 46 -1.02 4.02 -15.80
CA PHE A 46 -2.06 3.00 -15.89
C PHE A 46 -3.12 3.41 -16.92
N ARG A 47 -3.45 2.51 -17.87
CA ARG A 47 -4.36 2.80 -19.01
C ARG A 47 -5.74 2.14 -18.91
N GLY A 48 -6.11 1.60 -17.75
CA GLY A 48 -7.41 0.95 -17.54
C GLY A 48 -8.50 1.91 -17.04
N HIS A 49 -9.69 1.37 -16.81
CA HIS A 49 -10.81 2.13 -16.24
C HIS A 49 -10.64 2.30 -14.73
N PHE A 50 -10.39 3.54 -14.28
CA PHE A 50 -10.08 3.84 -12.87
C PHE A 50 -11.27 3.52 -11.95
N SER A 51 -12.49 3.83 -12.38
CA SER A 51 -13.71 3.55 -11.61
C SER A 51 -13.92 2.05 -11.35
N ASN A 52 -13.59 1.21 -12.33
CA ASN A 52 -13.78 -0.24 -12.20
C ASN A 52 -12.70 -0.84 -11.31
N LEU A 53 -11.47 -0.38 -11.46
CA LEU A 53 -10.35 -0.80 -10.61
C LEU A 53 -10.55 -0.34 -9.16
N TRP A 54 -11.06 0.88 -8.95
CA TRP A 54 -11.42 1.35 -7.62
C TRP A 54 -12.41 0.41 -6.94
N LYS A 55 -13.53 0.10 -7.60
CA LYS A 55 -14.53 -0.84 -7.09
C LYS A 55 -14.01 -2.26 -6.88
N GLU A 56 -13.01 -2.67 -7.66
CA GLU A 56 -12.34 -3.97 -7.49
C GLU A 56 -11.48 -4.00 -6.21
N MET A 57 -10.95 -2.85 -5.81
CA MET A 57 -10.03 -2.70 -4.68
C MET A 57 -10.74 -2.36 -3.36
N ASP A 58 -11.62 -1.35 -3.38
CA ASP A 58 -12.44 -0.88 -2.24
C ASP A 58 -13.57 -1.89 -1.99
N LYS A 59 -13.22 -3.02 -1.39
CA LYS A 59 -14.11 -4.19 -1.25
C LYS A 59 -15.14 -3.99 -0.14
N ASP A 60 -14.79 -3.19 0.85
CA ASP A 60 -15.65 -2.86 1.97
C ASP A 60 -16.53 -1.63 1.72
N GLU A 61 -16.38 -0.98 0.56
CA GLU A 61 -17.06 0.26 0.17
C GLU A 61 -16.85 1.40 1.18
N SER A 62 -15.71 1.40 1.88
CA SER A 62 -15.35 2.44 2.85
C SER A 62 -15.07 3.79 2.19
N GLY A 63 -14.85 3.80 0.87
CA GLY A 63 -14.42 4.98 0.13
C GLY A 63 -12.93 5.25 0.27
N PHE A 64 -12.17 4.29 0.79
CA PHE A 64 -10.72 4.32 0.87
C PHE A 64 -10.15 2.96 0.48
N ILE A 65 -8.93 2.95 -0.06
CA ILE A 65 -8.18 1.72 -0.27
C ILE A 65 -7.10 1.62 0.79
N THR A 66 -7.02 0.49 1.47
CA THR A 66 -5.97 0.16 2.46
C THR A 66 -4.90 -0.76 1.86
N LEU A 67 -3.77 -0.91 2.57
CA LEU A 67 -2.70 -1.80 2.10
C LEU A 67 -3.15 -3.27 2.04
N ASP A 68 -4.07 -3.67 2.93
CA ASP A 68 -4.65 -5.01 2.93
C ASP A 68 -5.44 -5.30 1.64
N GLU A 69 -6.22 -4.32 1.19
CA GLU A 69 -7.00 -4.40 -0.04
C GLU A 69 -6.14 -4.41 -1.30
N LEU A 70 -5.03 -3.66 -1.27
CA LEU A 70 -4.01 -3.78 -2.33
C LEU A 70 -3.34 -5.16 -2.27
N ASP A 71 -2.78 -5.54 -1.12
CA ASP A 71 -2.02 -6.77 -0.94
C ASP A 71 -1.99 -7.24 0.53
N ALA A 72 -2.91 -8.13 0.87
CA ALA A 72 -3.02 -8.73 2.20
C ALA A 72 -1.73 -9.42 2.68
N GLN A 73 -0.93 -10.01 1.78
CA GLN A 73 0.32 -10.66 2.17
C GLN A 73 1.36 -9.64 2.62
N VAL A 74 1.52 -8.54 1.88
CA VAL A 74 2.41 -7.44 2.28
C VAL A 74 1.93 -6.82 3.59
N ASN A 75 0.62 -6.63 3.75
CA ASN A 75 0.03 -6.14 4.99
C ASN A 75 0.34 -7.04 6.18
N GLU A 76 0.11 -8.35 6.07
CA GLU A 76 0.40 -9.34 7.12
C GLU A 76 1.87 -9.34 7.53
N ILE A 77 2.80 -9.24 6.57
CA ILE A 77 4.24 -9.17 6.86
C ILE A 77 4.57 -7.91 7.69
N LEU A 78 4.01 -6.76 7.33
CA LEU A 78 4.29 -5.51 8.06
C LEU A 78 3.66 -5.51 9.45
N VAL A 79 2.41 -5.98 9.57
CA VAL A 79 1.71 -6.08 10.87
C VAL A 79 2.44 -7.05 11.81
N SER A 80 2.83 -8.23 11.30
CA SER A 80 3.58 -9.19 12.11
C SER A 80 4.97 -8.69 12.48
N PHE A 81 5.66 -7.99 11.59
CA PHE A 81 6.94 -7.37 11.90
C PHE A 81 6.82 -6.27 12.96
N ASP A 82 5.82 -5.39 12.86
CA ASP A 82 5.55 -4.38 13.89
C ASP A 82 5.29 -5.05 15.24
N ALA A 83 4.41 -6.06 15.29
CA ALA A 83 4.12 -6.80 16.50
C ALA A 83 5.39 -7.41 17.13
N LEU A 84 6.28 -7.99 16.33
CA LEU A 84 7.56 -8.53 16.81
C LEU A 84 8.51 -7.44 17.35
N VAL A 85 8.54 -6.26 16.72
CA VAL A 85 9.32 -5.12 17.20
C VAL A 85 8.78 -4.62 18.54
N GLN A 86 7.46 -4.49 18.66
CA GLN A 86 6.80 -4.08 19.89
C GLN A 86 7.02 -5.10 21.01
N GLU A 87 6.88 -6.40 20.74
CA GLU A 87 7.09 -7.48 21.73
C GLU A 87 8.52 -7.52 22.24
N LYS A 88 9.51 -7.47 21.33
CA LYS A 88 10.93 -7.65 21.70
C LYS A 88 11.61 -6.40 22.22
N PHE A 89 11.25 -5.23 21.69
CA PHE A 89 11.98 -3.99 21.92
C PHE A 89 11.08 -2.85 22.42
N GLY A 90 9.76 -3.00 22.37
CA GLY A 90 8.79 -1.99 22.82
C GLY A 90 8.61 -0.80 21.89
N ASN A 91 9.56 -0.51 21.00
CA ASN A 91 9.43 0.47 19.92
C ASN A 91 10.61 0.37 18.93
N TYR A 92 10.45 1.03 17.77
CA TYR A 92 11.46 1.08 16.72
C TYR A 92 12.79 1.73 17.14
N ALA A 93 12.77 2.75 18.00
CA ALA A 93 14.00 3.43 18.42
C ALA A 93 14.85 2.55 19.34
N ALA A 94 14.21 1.76 20.20
CA ALA A 94 14.86 0.76 21.02
C ALA A 94 15.38 -0.41 20.17
N ALA A 95 14.60 -0.87 19.19
CA ALA A 95 15.03 -1.89 18.24
C ALA A 95 16.30 -1.46 17.48
N TRP A 96 16.33 -0.22 16.97
CA TRP A 96 17.50 0.33 16.27
C TRP A 96 18.76 0.37 17.13
N LYS A 97 18.63 0.69 18.42
CA LYS A 97 19.78 0.70 19.36
C LYS A 97 20.26 -0.70 19.74
N GLY A 98 19.46 -1.73 19.49
CA GLY A 98 19.79 -3.12 19.77
C GLY A 98 20.53 -3.83 18.63
N PHE A 99 20.60 -3.22 17.44
CA PHE A 99 21.45 -3.63 16.32
C PHE A 99 22.84 -2.99 16.43
#